data_AF-A0A563EGF4-F1
#
_entry.id   AF-A0A563EGF4-F1
#
_cell.length_a   1.000
_cell.length_b   1.000
_cell.length_c   1.000
_cell.angle_alpha   90.00
_cell.angle_beta   90.00
_cell.angle_gamma   90.00
#
_symmetry.space_group_name_H-M   'P 1'
#
loop_
_entity.id
_entity.type
_entity.pdbx_description
1 polymer ?
#
loop_
_entity_poly.entity_id
_entity_poly.type
_entity_poly.pdbx_seq_one_letter_code
_entity_poly.pdbx_strand_id
1 'polypeptide(L)'
;MYRVFEALDELVTIVEEARGVPMTSGCVVPRGDVLELLDDVRDAIPAELDDAQDVLDHRDEMVGKAKHEAEAGVSKARADADRILAEAQAEAERMLSDARSRAERMVAEAEEQSERTVSAGRQEYDELVGRAHAEADRMVQAGRANYERATEEGRAEQTRLLNETEVVRAAHAESARVLDAAQSESIRLRNECDAYVDSKLADFEDLLAHTLRSVGKGRSHLRGPAVAGAAAPFDYHD
;
A
#
# COMPACT_ATOMS: atom_id res chain seq x y z
N MET A 1 -5.46 -22.30 107.01
CA MET A 1 -4.44 -21.25 106.95
C MET A 1 -4.26 -20.43 108.22
N TYR A 2 -5.31 -20.05 108.96
CA TYR A 2 -5.16 -19.04 110.01
C TYR A 2 -4.62 -19.54 111.36
N ARG A 3 -4.80 -20.83 111.69
CA ARG A 3 -4.52 -21.34 113.05
C ARG A 3 -3.03 -21.39 113.42
N VAL A 4 -2.16 -21.72 112.47
CA VAL A 4 -0.69 -21.71 112.68
C VAL A 4 -0.19 -20.28 112.91
N PHE A 5 -0.62 -19.34 112.06
CA PHE A 5 -0.22 -17.93 112.19
C PHE A 5 -0.78 -17.30 113.46
N GLU A 6 -2.03 -17.63 113.82
CA GLU A 6 -2.68 -17.17 115.05
C GLU A 6 -1.95 -17.69 116.30
N ALA A 7 -1.59 -18.98 116.34
CA ALA A 7 -0.83 -19.55 117.46
C ALA A 7 0.62 -19.02 117.54
N LEU A 8 1.25 -18.71 116.40
CA LEU A 8 2.56 -18.05 116.37
C LEU A 8 2.48 -16.60 116.85
N ASP A 9 1.47 -15.84 116.44
CA ASP A 9 1.25 -14.45 116.86
C ASP A 9 0.92 -14.38 118.36
N GLU A 10 0.13 -15.32 118.87
CA GLU A 10 -0.16 -15.44 120.30
C GLU A 10 1.09 -15.83 121.10
N LEU A 11 1.92 -16.72 120.56
CA LEU A 11 3.20 -17.09 121.18
C LEU A 11 4.18 -15.90 121.22
N VAL A 12 4.25 -15.11 120.14
CA VAL A 12 5.03 -13.87 120.10
C VAL A 12 4.52 -12.89 121.16
N THR A 13 3.20 -12.70 121.25
CA THR A 13 2.58 -11.81 122.25
C THR A 13 2.93 -12.22 123.68
N ILE A 14 2.84 -13.52 124.00
CA ILE A 14 3.21 -14.05 125.34
C ILE A 14 4.68 -13.81 125.66
N VAL A 15 5.57 -13.91 124.67
CA VAL A 15 7.01 -13.67 124.85
C VAL A 15 7.32 -12.17 124.98
N GLU A 16 6.62 -11.30 124.25
CA GLU A 16 6.75 -9.84 124.34
C GLU A 16 6.27 -9.28 125.68
N GLU A 17 5.18 -9.83 126.24
CA GLU A 17 4.62 -9.42 127.54
C GLU A 17 5.28 -10.11 128.74
N ALA A 18 6.24 -11.01 128.50
CA ALA A 18 6.86 -11.83 129.52
C ALA A 18 7.64 -11.01 130.58
N ARG A 19 7.49 -11.37 131.85
CA ARG A 19 8.10 -10.63 132.96
C ARG A 19 9.60 -10.94 133.06
N GLY A 20 10.45 -9.92 132.91
CA GLY A 20 11.91 -10.04 133.07
C GLY A 20 12.37 -10.40 134.49
N VAL A 21 13.43 -11.20 134.61
CA VAL A 21 14.04 -11.58 135.90
C VAL A 21 15.19 -10.61 136.24
N PRO A 22 15.20 -9.96 137.43
CA PRO A 22 16.19 -8.95 137.79
C PRO A 22 17.64 -9.45 137.70
N MET A 23 18.54 -8.61 137.17
CA MET A 23 19.98 -8.89 136.99
C MET A 23 20.30 -10.06 136.04
N THR A 24 19.36 -10.45 135.16
CA THR A 24 19.57 -11.45 134.10
C THR A 24 18.92 -11.01 132.78
N SER A 25 19.32 -11.62 131.66
CA SER A 25 18.67 -11.42 130.35
C SER A 25 17.45 -12.34 130.13
N GLY A 26 16.97 -13.03 131.17
CA GLY A 26 15.87 -13.98 131.08
C GLY A 26 14.50 -13.36 131.36
N CYS A 27 13.46 -13.89 130.72
CA CYS A 27 12.06 -13.61 131.02
C CYS A 27 11.36 -14.87 131.52
N VAL A 28 10.33 -14.68 132.36
CA VAL A 28 9.46 -15.75 132.85
C VAL A 28 8.23 -15.79 131.95
N VAL A 29 8.06 -16.91 131.25
CA VAL A 29 6.88 -17.20 130.44
C VAL A 29 6.04 -18.30 131.11
N PRO A 30 4.70 -18.27 130.98
CA PRO A 30 3.84 -19.38 131.35
C PRO A 30 4.17 -20.59 130.48
N ARG A 31 4.91 -21.55 131.03
CA ARG A 31 5.38 -22.73 130.29
C ARG A 31 4.24 -23.57 129.71
N GLY A 32 3.08 -23.63 130.38
CA GLY A 32 1.91 -24.37 129.91
C GLY A 32 1.38 -23.80 128.60
N ASP A 33 1.02 -22.52 128.63
CA ASP A 33 0.45 -21.78 127.49
C ASP A 33 1.40 -21.77 126.28
N VAL A 34 2.71 -21.58 126.51
CA VAL A 34 3.73 -21.64 125.44
C VAL A 34 3.82 -23.04 124.80
N LEU A 35 3.77 -24.10 125.61
CA LEU A 35 3.83 -25.46 125.08
C LEU A 35 2.54 -25.85 124.36
N GLU A 36 1.38 -25.36 124.82
CA GLU A 36 0.10 -25.56 124.16
C GLU A 36 0.07 -24.90 122.78
N LEU A 37 0.53 -23.65 122.66
CA LEU A 37 0.65 -22.96 121.38
C LEU A 37 1.65 -23.62 120.44
N LEU A 38 2.79 -24.10 120.97
CA LEU A 38 3.77 -24.84 120.17
C LEU A 38 3.22 -26.20 119.71
N ASP A 39 2.40 -26.88 120.52
CA ASP A 39 1.73 -28.11 120.14
C ASP A 39 0.64 -27.85 119.09
N ASP A 40 -0.14 -26.77 119.22
CA ASP A 40 -1.12 -26.33 118.21
C ASP A 40 -0.44 -26.00 116.86
N VAL A 41 0.70 -25.31 116.90
CA VAL A 41 1.55 -25.06 115.72
C VAL A 41 2.10 -26.37 115.16
N ARG A 42 2.61 -27.27 116.01
CA ARG A 42 3.14 -28.57 115.58
C ARG A 42 2.08 -29.44 114.91
N ASP A 43 0.85 -29.41 115.40
CA ASP A 43 -0.22 -30.26 114.90
C ASP A 43 -0.88 -29.65 113.64
N ALA A 44 -0.89 -28.32 113.50
CA ALA A 44 -1.48 -27.65 112.35
C ALA A 44 -0.51 -27.42 111.16
N ILE A 45 0.79 -27.22 111.40
CA ILE A 45 1.79 -27.00 110.32
C ILE A 45 1.79 -28.12 109.26
N PRO A 46 1.80 -29.42 109.61
CA PRO A 46 1.90 -30.49 108.62
C PRO A 46 0.76 -30.47 107.61
N ALA A 47 -0.47 -30.20 108.05
CA ALA A 47 -1.64 -30.13 107.18
C ALA A 47 -1.60 -28.92 106.24
N GLU A 48 -1.17 -27.75 106.74
CA GLU A 48 -1.02 -26.55 105.89
C GLU A 48 0.10 -26.72 104.85
N LEU A 49 1.17 -27.45 105.20
CA LEU A 49 2.25 -27.76 104.28
C LEU A 49 1.81 -28.75 103.20
N ASP A 50 0.96 -29.72 103.56
CA ASP A 50 0.35 -30.69 102.65
C ASP A 50 -0.59 -29.98 101.64
N ASP A 51 -1.48 -29.11 102.13
CA ASP A 51 -2.36 -28.30 101.29
C ASP A 51 -1.56 -27.40 100.32
N ALA A 52 -0.45 -26.81 100.79
CA ALA A 52 0.43 -26.00 99.94
C ALA A 52 1.14 -26.85 98.87
N GLN A 53 1.53 -28.08 99.22
CA GLN A 53 2.14 -29.02 98.29
C GLN A 53 1.13 -29.46 97.22
N ASP A 54 -0.12 -29.76 97.61
CA ASP A 54 -1.20 -30.10 96.68
C ASP A 54 -1.46 -28.99 95.64
N VAL A 55 -1.44 -27.74 96.08
CA VAL A 55 -1.58 -26.58 95.18
C VAL A 55 -0.40 -26.48 94.21
N LEU A 56 0.83 -26.71 94.68
CA LEU A 56 2.02 -26.71 93.82
C LEU A 56 1.98 -27.85 92.80
N ASP A 57 1.60 -29.05 93.22
CA ASP A 57 1.48 -30.21 92.34
C ASP A 57 0.38 -29.99 91.30
N HIS A 58 -0.77 -29.45 91.71
CA HIS A 58 -1.86 -29.12 90.78
C HIS A 58 -1.45 -28.02 89.79
N ARG A 59 -0.73 -26.99 90.24
CA ARG A 59 -0.17 -25.95 89.37
C ARG A 59 0.79 -26.57 88.36
N ASP A 60 1.69 -27.43 88.79
CA ASP A 60 2.69 -28.04 87.91
C ASP A 60 2.01 -28.98 86.89
N GLU A 61 0.97 -29.71 87.27
CA GLU A 61 0.13 -30.48 86.37
C GLU A 61 -0.58 -29.58 85.34
N MET A 62 -1.21 -28.49 85.79
CA MET A 62 -1.89 -27.54 84.90
C MET A 62 -0.92 -26.89 83.91
N VAL A 63 0.24 -26.43 84.38
CA VAL A 63 1.28 -25.84 83.53
C VAL A 63 1.81 -26.88 82.55
N GLY A 64 1.98 -28.14 82.97
CA GLY A 64 2.36 -29.24 82.11
C GLY A 64 1.35 -29.49 80.99
N LYS A 65 0.07 -29.61 81.33
CA LYS A 65 -1.03 -29.76 80.36
C LYS A 65 -1.11 -28.59 79.40
N ALA A 66 -1.09 -27.36 79.91
CA ALA A 66 -1.15 -26.16 79.08
C ALA A 66 0.03 -26.04 78.10
N LYS A 67 1.26 -26.37 78.55
CA LYS A 67 2.43 -26.44 77.67
C LYS A 67 2.27 -27.50 76.60
N HIS A 68 1.84 -28.70 76.98
CA HIS A 68 1.64 -29.79 76.03
C HIS A 68 0.57 -29.46 74.97
N GLU A 69 -0.55 -28.90 75.40
CA GLU A 69 -1.63 -28.46 74.50
C GLU A 69 -1.16 -27.32 73.56
N ALA A 70 -0.38 -26.37 74.08
CA ALA A 70 0.19 -25.29 73.26
C ALA A 70 1.19 -25.84 72.22
N GLU A 71 2.08 -26.74 72.62
CA GLU A 71 3.04 -27.39 71.71
C GLU A 71 2.32 -28.21 70.64
N ALA A 72 1.31 -29.00 71.03
CA ALA A 72 0.48 -29.76 70.09
C ALA A 72 -0.28 -28.83 69.13
N GLY A 73 -0.83 -27.71 69.64
CA GLY A 73 -1.51 -26.70 68.84
C GLY A 73 -0.60 -26.04 67.81
N VAL A 74 0.60 -25.62 68.22
CA VAL A 74 1.60 -25.03 67.32
C VAL A 74 2.09 -26.04 66.29
N SER A 75 2.34 -27.29 66.69
CA SER A 75 2.74 -28.35 65.76
C SER A 75 1.67 -28.61 64.72
N LYS A 76 0.39 -28.68 65.13
CA LYS A 76 -0.74 -28.85 64.22
C LYS A 76 -0.88 -27.67 63.26
N ALA A 77 -0.84 -26.45 63.78
CA ALA A 77 -0.94 -25.24 62.97
C ALA A 77 0.18 -25.14 61.93
N ARG A 78 1.41 -25.52 62.30
CA ARG A 78 2.55 -25.59 61.36
C ARG A 78 2.32 -26.64 60.27
N ALA A 79 1.89 -27.84 60.63
CA ALA A 79 1.60 -28.89 59.67
C ALA A 79 0.46 -28.51 58.69
N ASP A 80 -0.59 -27.86 59.21
CA ASP A 80 -1.66 -27.34 58.37
C ASP A 80 -1.19 -26.22 57.44
N ALA A 81 -0.34 -25.31 57.93
CA ALA A 81 0.25 -24.25 57.11
C ALA A 81 1.12 -24.82 55.99
N ASP A 82 1.99 -25.78 56.30
CA ASP A 82 2.86 -26.45 55.31
C ASP A 82 2.03 -27.16 54.24
N ARG A 83 0.95 -27.83 54.65
CA ARG A 83 0.01 -28.49 53.71
C ARG A 83 -0.68 -27.48 52.79
N ILE A 84 -1.22 -26.39 53.33
CA ILE A 84 -1.88 -25.34 52.55
C ILE A 84 -0.91 -24.71 51.55
N LEU A 85 0.33 -24.42 51.98
CA LEU A 85 1.35 -23.86 51.11
C LEU A 85 1.72 -24.82 49.98
N ALA A 86 1.89 -26.12 50.26
CA ALA A 86 2.18 -27.11 49.24
C ALA A 86 1.04 -27.26 48.23
N GLU A 87 -0.22 -27.29 48.70
CA GLU A 87 -1.41 -27.34 47.84
C GLU A 87 -1.50 -26.09 46.95
N ALA A 88 -1.31 -24.90 47.52
CA ALA A 88 -1.34 -23.63 46.78
C ALA A 88 -0.21 -23.52 45.75
N GLN A 89 1.00 -23.99 46.08
CA GLN A 89 2.13 -24.04 45.15
C GLN A 89 1.83 -24.98 43.98
N ALA A 90 1.33 -26.19 44.24
CA ALA A 90 0.98 -27.15 43.20
C ALA A 90 -0.17 -26.64 42.30
N GLU A 91 -1.14 -25.90 42.83
CA GLU A 91 -2.17 -25.24 42.03
C GLU A 91 -1.60 -24.11 41.17
N ALA A 92 -0.75 -23.26 41.74
CA ALA A 92 -0.09 -22.18 41.01
C ALA A 92 0.77 -22.70 39.85
N GLU A 93 1.54 -23.78 40.07
CA GLU A 93 2.36 -24.43 39.04
C GLU A 93 1.50 -24.98 37.90
N ARG A 94 0.38 -25.65 38.23
CA ARG A 94 -0.58 -26.14 37.22
C ARG A 94 -1.18 -24.99 36.42
N MET A 95 -1.62 -23.93 37.09
CA MET A 95 -2.18 -22.74 36.44
C MET A 95 -1.16 -22.08 35.49
N LEU A 96 0.09 -21.94 35.93
CA LEU A 96 1.17 -21.39 35.10
C LEU A 96 1.49 -22.28 33.89
N SER A 97 1.51 -23.61 34.07
CA SER A 97 1.71 -24.57 32.98
C SER A 97 0.60 -24.50 31.93
N ASP A 98 -0.66 -24.45 32.39
CA ASP A 98 -1.83 -24.32 31.53
C ASP A 98 -1.84 -22.99 30.78
N ALA A 99 -1.52 -21.89 31.48
CA ALA A 99 -1.43 -20.56 30.88
C ALA A 99 -0.32 -20.50 29.81
N ARG A 100 0.85 -21.06 30.09
CA ARG A 100 1.96 -21.18 29.12
C ARG A 100 1.54 -21.99 27.89
N SER A 101 0.95 -23.16 28.10
CA SER A 101 0.48 -24.01 26.99
C SER A 101 -0.61 -23.34 26.15
N ARG A 102 -1.49 -22.54 26.76
CA ARG A 102 -2.48 -21.73 26.03
C ARG A 102 -1.82 -20.60 25.24
N ALA A 103 -0.84 -19.92 25.83
CA ALA A 103 -0.10 -18.86 25.16
C ALA A 103 0.68 -19.39 23.96
N GLU A 104 1.37 -20.52 24.11
CA GLU A 104 2.10 -21.20 23.03
C GLU A 104 1.17 -21.57 21.87
N ARG A 105 -0.01 -22.16 22.17
CA ARG A 105 -1.02 -22.45 21.14
C ARG A 105 -1.52 -21.19 20.44
N MET A 106 -1.81 -20.13 21.18
CA MET A 106 -2.27 -18.87 20.59
C MET A 106 -1.22 -18.25 19.68
N VAL A 107 0.06 -18.28 20.07
CA VAL A 107 1.17 -17.78 19.23
C VAL A 107 1.30 -18.63 17.97
N ALA A 108 1.29 -19.96 18.09
CA ALA A 108 1.38 -20.86 16.94
C ALA A 108 0.20 -20.67 15.97
N GLU A 109 -1.03 -20.54 16.48
CA GLU A 109 -2.22 -20.26 15.66
C GLU A 109 -2.12 -18.89 14.97
N ALA A 110 -1.61 -17.87 15.66
CA ALA A 110 -1.42 -16.53 15.10
C ALA A 110 -0.33 -16.51 14.02
N GLU A 111 0.79 -17.22 14.22
CA GLU A 111 1.86 -17.39 13.25
C GLU A 111 1.35 -18.10 11.99
N GLU A 112 0.65 -19.23 12.15
CA GLU A 112 0.07 -19.97 11.03
C GLU A 112 -0.93 -19.10 10.24
N GLN A 113 -1.80 -18.36 10.95
CA GLN A 113 -2.74 -17.46 10.31
C GLN A 113 -2.03 -16.33 9.57
N SER A 114 -0.98 -15.76 10.14
CA SER A 114 -0.15 -14.73 9.50
C SER A 114 0.48 -15.25 8.21
N GLU A 115 1.10 -16.43 8.27
CA GLU A 115 1.71 -17.09 7.10
C GLU A 115 0.70 -17.35 5.99
N ARG A 116 -0.50 -17.83 6.34
CA ARG A 116 -1.60 -18.02 5.37
C ARG A 116 -2.00 -16.71 4.71
N THR A 117 -2.19 -15.64 5.50
CA THR A 117 -2.56 -14.32 4.96
C THR A 117 -1.46 -13.74 4.07
N VAL A 118 -0.19 -13.83 4.47
CA VAL A 118 0.93 -13.37 3.64
C VAL A 118 1.04 -14.17 2.35
N SER A 119 0.85 -15.49 2.42
CA SER A 119 0.91 -16.36 1.24
C SER A 119 -0.23 -16.07 0.26
N ALA A 120 -1.46 -15.92 0.76
CA ALA A 120 -2.61 -15.51 -0.05
C ALA A 120 -2.38 -14.12 -0.69
N GLY A 121 -1.92 -13.14 0.08
CA GLY A 121 -1.62 -11.81 -0.42
C GLY A 121 -0.52 -11.80 -1.49
N ARG A 122 0.51 -12.65 -1.36
CA ARG A 122 1.54 -12.81 -2.40
C ARG A 122 0.98 -13.40 -3.68
N GLN A 123 0.13 -14.42 -3.59
CA GLN A 123 -0.51 -15.02 -4.76
C GLN A 123 -1.41 -14.02 -5.49
N GLU A 124 -2.23 -13.28 -4.76
CA GLU A 124 -3.08 -12.23 -5.33
C GLU A 124 -2.25 -11.12 -5.99
N TYR A 125 -1.15 -10.70 -5.34
CA TYR A 125 -0.22 -9.72 -5.90
C TYR A 125 0.40 -10.21 -7.21
N ASP A 126 0.94 -11.43 -7.22
CA ASP A 126 1.57 -12.03 -8.41
C ASP A 126 0.56 -12.17 -9.55
N GLU A 127 -0.69 -12.56 -9.27
CA GLU A 127 -1.75 -12.62 -10.27
C GLU A 127 -2.10 -11.24 -10.83
N LEU A 128 -2.26 -10.23 -9.96
CA LEU A 128 -2.59 -8.87 -10.36
C LEU A 128 -1.48 -8.26 -11.23
N VAL A 129 -0.23 -8.38 -10.79
CA VAL A 129 0.95 -7.91 -11.51
C VAL A 129 1.11 -8.65 -12.83
N GLY A 130 0.93 -9.97 -12.84
CA GLY A 130 0.97 -10.79 -14.05
C GLY A 130 -0.09 -10.37 -15.07
N ARG A 131 -1.34 -10.13 -14.64
CA ARG A 131 -2.41 -9.61 -15.52
C ARG A 131 -2.09 -8.22 -16.06
N ALA A 132 -1.60 -7.31 -15.20
CA ALA A 132 -1.25 -5.96 -15.60
C ALA A 132 -0.12 -5.95 -16.65
N HIS A 133 0.92 -6.77 -16.47
CA HIS A 133 1.99 -6.92 -17.47
C HIS A 133 1.46 -7.48 -18.79
N ALA A 134 0.65 -8.54 -18.74
CA ALA A 134 0.07 -9.12 -19.95
C ALA A 134 -0.87 -8.15 -20.69
N GLU A 135 -1.58 -7.29 -19.97
CA GLU A 135 -2.39 -6.22 -20.56
C GLU A 135 -1.54 -5.10 -21.17
N ALA A 136 -0.50 -4.66 -20.47
CA ALA A 136 0.45 -3.67 -20.97
C ALA A 136 1.12 -4.15 -22.27
N ASP A 137 1.58 -5.40 -22.30
CA ASP A 137 2.20 -6.00 -23.49
C ASP A 137 1.21 -6.06 -24.67
N ARG A 138 -0.04 -6.45 -24.40
CA ARG A 138 -1.10 -6.44 -25.42
C ARG A 138 -1.36 -5.03 -25.95
N MET A 139 -1.38 -4.02 -25.09
CA MET A 139 -1.57 -2.63 -25.49
C MET A 139 -0.41 -2.13 -26.36
N VAL A 140 0.83 -2.45 -26.00
CA VAL A 140 2.02 -2.09 -26.78
C VAL A 140 1.98 -2.78 -28.16
N GLN A 141 1.64 -4.07 -28.21
CA GLN A 141 1.53 -4.79 -29.48
C GLN A 141 0.41 -4.23 -30.36
N ALA A 142 -0.76 -3.97 -29.80
CA ALA A 142 -1.86 -3.34 -30.52
C ALA A 142 -1.49 -1.94 -31.03
N GLY A 143 -0.80 -1.14 -30.21
CA GLY A 143 -0.29 0.17 -30.58
C GLY A 143 0.70 0.11 -31.75
N ARG A 144 1.64 -0.84 -31.72
CA ARG A 144 2.60 -1.07 -32.83
C ARG A 144 1.89 -1.48 -34.12
N ALA A 145 0.98 -2.45 -34.05
CA ALA A 145 0.23 -2.89 -35.22
C ALA A 145 -0.63 -1.76 -35.83
N ASN A 146 -1.24 -0.92 -34.98
CA ASN A 146 -2.00 0.25 -35.44
C ASN A 146 -1.08 1.29 -36.10
N TYR A 147 0.08 1.55 -35.51
CA TYR A 147 1.06 2.47 -36.05
C TYR A 147 1.58 1.99 -37.42
N GLU A 148 1.95 0.72 -37.53
CA GLU A 148 2.41 0.10 -38.78
C GLU A 148 1.35 0.27 -39.89
N ARG A 149 0.10 -0.11 -39.61
CA ARG A 149 -1.02 0.09 -40.55
C ARG A 149 -1.19 1.55 -40.97
N ALA A 150 -1.17 2.49 -40.03
CA ALA A 150 -1.30 3.90 -40.34
C ALA A 150 -0.13 4.42 -41.21
N THR A 151 1.09 3.92 -40.99
CA THR A 151 2.24 4.29 -41.83
C THR A 151 2.16 3.69 -43.24
N GLU A 152 1.65 2.47 -43.38
CA GLU A 152 1.42 1.84 -44.68
C GLU A 152 0.34 2.56 -45.46
N GLU A 153 -0.81 2.82 -44.84
CA GLU A 153 -1.91 3.60 -45.41
C GLU A 153 -1.42 5.00 -45.82
N GLY A 154 -0.66 5.69 -44.97
CA GLY A 154 -0.09 7.00 -45.28
C GLY A 154 0.87 6.98 -46.47
N ARG A 155 1.72 5.95 -46.59
CA ARG A 155 2.63 5.79 -47.74
C ARG A 155 1.89 5.48 -49.03
N ALA A 156 0.86 4.63 -48.97
CA ALA A 156 0.02 4.31 -50.11
C ALA A 156 -0.70 5.57 -50.61
N GLU A 157 -1.25 6.37 -49.70
CA GLU A 157 -1.91 7.62 -50.01
C GLU A 157 -0.95 8.67 -50.57
N GLN A 158 0.24 8.82 -49.98
CA GLN A 158 1.29 9.69 -50.53
C GLN A 158 1.63 9.31 -51.97
N THR A 159 1.78 8.02 -52.26
CA THR A 159 2.06 7.52 -53.61
C THR A 159 0.93 7.85 -54.58
N ARG A 160 -0.33 7.68 -54.15
CA ARG A 160 -1.52 8.05 -54.94
C ARG A 160 -1.52 9.53 -55.31
N LEU A 161 -1.30 10.42 -54.34
CA LEU A 161 -1.29 11.87 -54.55
C LEU A 161 -0.14 12.32 -55.46
N LEU A 162 1.03 11.70 -55.35
CA LEU A 162 2.16 11.96 -56.25
C LEU A 162 1.81 11.58 -57.69
N ASN A 163 1.24 10.40 -57.91
CA ASN A 163 0.81 9.95 -59.24
C ASN A 163 -0.24 10.90 -59.84
N GLU A 164 -1.24 11.32 -59.05
CA GLU A 164 -2.24 12.30 -59.49
C GLU A 164 -1.60 13.64 -59.90
N THR A 165 -0.64 14.12 -59.11
CA THR A 165 0.11 15.36 -59.39
C THR A 165 0.97 15.23 -60.65
N GLU A 166 1.63 14.08 -60.86
CA GLU A 166 2.45 13.83 -62.06
C GLU A 166 1.61 13.80 -63.34
N VAL A 167 0.42 13.19 -63.30
CA VAL A 167 -0.51 13.20 -64.43
C VAL A 167 -0.93 14.61 -64.78
N VAL A 168 -1.29 15.43 -63.77
CA VAL A 168 -1.65 16.85 -63.99
C VAL A 168 -0.48 17.63 -64.59
N ARG A 169 0.74 17.43 -64.07
CA ARG A 169 1.94 18.10 -64.60
C ARG A 169 2.24 17.70 -66.04
N ALA A 170 2.12 16.40 -66.38
CA ALA A 170 2.33 15.90 -67.73
C ALA A 170 1.26 16.41 -68.70
N ALA A 171 0.00 16.45 -68.27
CA ALA A 171 -1.10 17.01 -69.06
C ALA A 171 -0.88 18.50 -69.37
N HIS A 172 -0.43 19.30 -68.39
CA HIS A 172 -0.08 20.70 -68.63
C HIS A 172 1.10 20.87 -69.58
N ALA A 173 2.14 20.04 -69.46
CA ALA A 173 3.29 20.07 -70.37
C ALA A 173 2.89 19.72 -71.82
N GLU A 174 2.07 18.69 -72.02
CA GLU A 174 1.57 18.33 -73.36
C GLU A 174 0.61 19.38 -73.92
N SER A 175 -0.25 19.97 -73.08
CA SER A 175 -1.11 21.08 -73.50
C SER A 175 -0.29 22.27 -74.01
N ALA A 176 0.77 22.64 -73.30
CA ALA A 176 1.69 23.69 -73.74
C ALA A 176 2.35 23.32 -75.08
N ARG A 177 2.84 22.08 -75.22
CA ARG A 177 3.44 21.59 -76.47
C ARG A 177 2.48 21.64 -77.66
N VAL A 178 1.22 21.26 -77.46
CA VAL A 178 0.17 21.30 -78.49
C VAL A 178 -0.15 22.74 -78.87
N LEU A 179 -0.25 23.66 -77.89
CA LEU A 179 -0.47 25.09 -78.15
C LEU A 179 0.69 25.70 -78.95
N ASP A 180 1.94 25.42 -78.58
CA ASP A 180 3.13 25.90 -79.29
C ASP A 180 3.18 25.37 -80.74
N ALA A 181 2.87 24.09 -80.93
CA ALA A 181 2.81 23.47 -82.26
C ALA A 181 1.69 24.07 -83.11
N ALA A 182 0.49 24.25 -82.54
CA ALA A 182 -0.65 24.84 -83.23
C ALA A 182 -0.40 26.32 -83.60
N GLN A 183 0.27 27.08 -82.73
CA GLN A 183 0.65 28.46 -83.01
C GLN A 183 1.69 28.53 -84.12
N SER A 184 2.71 27.67 -84.09
CA SER A 184 3.72 27.57 -85.15
C SER A 184 3.09 27.20 -86.50
N GLU A 185 2.17 26.23 -86.50
CA GLU A 185 1.43 25.81 -87.69
C GLU A 185 0.49 26.90 -88.21
N SER A 186 -0.19 27.63 -87.32
CA SER A 186 -1.03 28.76 -87.70
C SER A 186 -0.22 29.88 -88.36
N ILE A 187 0.97 30.18 -87.83
CA ILE A 187 1.91 31.13 -88.45
C ILE A 187 2.36 30.62 -89.81
N ARG A 188 2.72 29.34 -89.93
CA ARG A 188 3.11 28.71 -91.21
C ARG A 188 1.99 28.83 -92.25
N LEU A 189 0.76 28.43 -91.90
CA LEU A 189 -0.41 28.51 -92.78
C LEU A 189 -0.72 29.95 -93.19
N ARG A 190 -0.61 30.91 -92.29
CA ARG A 190 -0.78 32.34 -92.64
C ARG A 190 0.26 32.79 -93.66
N ASN A 191 1.54 32.48 -93.43
CA ASN A 191 2.60 32.83 -94.37
C ASN A 191 2.43 32.14 -95.73
N GLU A 192 1.99 30.87 -95.75
CA GLU A 192 1.70 30.14 -96.99
C GLU A 192 0.49 30.70 -97.74
N CYS A 193 -0.58 31.06 -97.02
CA CYS A 193 -1.74 31.74 -97.59
C CYS A 193 -1.35 33.10 -98.18
N ASP A 194 -0.57 33.91 -97.44
CA ASP A 194 -0.10 35.21 -97.89
C ASP A 194 0.75 35.07 -99.16
N ALA A 195 1.68 34.11 -99.19
CA ALA A 195 2.50 33.81 -100.36
C ALA A 195 1.66 33.30 -101.55
N TYR A 196 0.64 32.47 -101.29
CA TYR A 196 -0.26 31.98 -102.34
C TYR A 196 -1.12 33.11 -102.94
N VAL A 197 -1.67 33.99 -102.08
CA VAL A 197 -2.43 35.17 -102.53
C VAL A 197 -1.54 36.09 -103.36
N ASP A 198 -0.33 36.36 -102.90
CA ASP A 198 0.66 37.17 -103.63
C ASP A 198 0.97 36.57 -105.02
N SER A 199 1.26 35.27 -105.08
CA SER A 199 1.48 34.56 -106.34
C SER A 199 0.27 34.61 -107.27
N LYS A 200 -0.97 34.46 -106.76
CA LYS A 200 -2.17 34.54 -107.59
C LYS A 200 -2.46 35.96 -108.08
N LEU A 201 -2.15 36.97 -107.28
CA LEU A 201 -2.24 38.37 -107.70
C LEU A 201 -1.20 38.69 -108.79
N ALA A 202 0.02 38.15 -108.67
CA ALA A 202 1.04 38.27 -109.71
C ALA A 202 0.62 37.57 -111.02
N ASP A 203 0.11 36.33 -110.95
CA ASP A 203 -0.44 35.62 -112.13
C ASP A 203 -1.56 36.43 -112.80
N PHE A 204 -2.43 37.05 -112.00
CA PHE A 204 -3.53 37.89 -112.47
C PHE A 204 -3.05 39.20 -113.10
N GLU A 205 -2.03 39.84 -112.52
CA GLU A 205 -1.35 41.00 -113.09
C GLU A 205 -0.77 40.67 -114.47
N ASP A 206 -0.07 39.55 -114.60
CA ASP A 206 0.49 39.08 -115.86
C ASP A 206 -0.60 38.80 -116.92
N LEU A 207 -1.72 38.19 -116.51
CA LEU A 207 -2.86 37.95 -117.38
C LEU A 207 -3.50 39.26 -117.87
N LEU A 208 -3.68 40.25 -117.00
CA LEU A 208 -4.18 41.57 -117.37
C LEU A 208 -3.21 42.30 -118.30
N ALA A 209 -1.90 42.24 -118.03
CA ALA A 209 -0.87 42.80 -118.90
C ALA A 209 -0.86 42.12 -120.29
N HIS A 210 -1.05 40.80 -120.35
CA HIS A 210 -1.21 40.07 -121.60
C HIS A 210 -2.48 40.48 -122.35
N THR A 211 -3.61 40.60 -121.64
CA THR A 211 -4.90 41.00 -122.22
C THR A 211 -4.83 42.43 -122.77
N LEU A 212 -4.23 43.37 -122.03
CA LEU A 212 -3.96 44.75 -122.49
C LEU A 212 -3.10 44.76 -123.76
N ARG A 213 -2.05 43.92 -123.85
CA ARG A 213 -1.24 43.78 -125.07
C ARG A 213 -2.04 43.23 -126.25
N SER A 214 -2.88 42.22 -126.03
CA SER A 214 -3.78 41.68 -127.07
C SER A 214 -4.81 42.69 -127.56
N VAL A 215 -5.41 43.48 -126.65
CA VAL A 215 -6.28 44.61 -127.02
C VAL A 215 -5.50 45.68 -127.80
N GLY A 216 -4.25 45.96 -127.40
CA GLY A 216 -3.34 46.82 -128.15
C GLY A 216 -3.07 46.34 -129.58
N LYS A 217 -2.81 45.03 -129.76
CA LYS A 217 -2.64 44.40 -131.09
C LYS A 217 -3.92 44.40 -131.92
N GLY A 218 -5.08 44.17 -131.31
CA GLY A 218 -6.38 44.27 -131.98
C GLY A 218 -6.65 45.69 -132.48
N ARG A 219 -6.28 46.71 -131.69
CA ARG A 219 -6.35 48.12 -132.10
C ARG A 219 -5.38 48.46 -133.23
N SER A 220 -4.19 47.87 -133.29
CA SER A 220 -3.26 48.12 -134.39
C SER A 220 -3.69 47.42 -135.69
N HIS A 221 -4.34 46.24 -135.61
CA HIS A 221 -4.92 45.56 -136.78
C HIS A 221 -6.12 46.30 -137.41
N LEU A 222 -6.84 47.13 -136.65
CA LEU A 222 -7.91 47.99 -137.17
C LEU A 222 -7.41 49.27 -137.86
N ARG A 223 -6.10 49.46 -138.02
CA ARG A 223 -5.52 50.66 -138.64
C ARG A 223 -4.36 50.30 -139.61
N GLY A 224 -4.70 49.84 -140.83
CA GLY A 224 -3.80 49.85 -142.00
C GLY A 224 -4.34 49.06 -143.22
N PRO A 225 -4.21 49.53 -144.49
CA PRO A 225 -5.37 49.85 -145.35
C PRO A 225 -5.48 49.13 -146.75
N ALA A 226 -6.66 49.26 -147.38
CA ALA A 226 -7.22 48.60 -148.57
C ALA A 226 -7.01 49.32 -149.93
N VAL A 227 -7.30 48.66 -151.09
CA VAL A 227 -7.38 49.29 -152.44
C VAL A 227 -8.51 48.68 -153.33
N ALA A 228 -9.24 49.49 -154.12
CA ALA A 228 -10.61 49.30 -154.64
C ALA A 228 -10.83 49.50 -156.17
N GLY A 229 -12.04 49.19 -156.70
CA GLY A 229 -12.65 49.72 -157.97
C GLY A 229 -13.37 48.66 -158.85
N ALA A 230 -14.48 48.85 -159.58
CA ALA A 230 -15.08 50.07 -160.14
C ALA A 230 -16.59 49.92 -160.55
N ALA A 231 -17.34 51.01 -160.36
CA ALA A 231 -18.33 51.56 -161.29
C ALA A 231 -17.84 52.98 -161.67
N ALA A 232 -18.03 53.36 -162.94
CA ALA A 232 -17.55 54.51 -163.73
C ALA A 232 -17.79 55.94 -163.12
N PRO A 233 -17.12 57.03 -163.60
CA PRO A 233 -16.68 57.24 -164.99
C PRO A 233 -15.27 57.80 -165.26
N PHE A 234 -14.91 57.58 -166.53
CA PHE A 234 -13.85 58.10 -167.38
C PHE A 234 -13.65 59.63 -167.32
N ASP A 235 -12.43 60.11 -167.53
CA ASP A 235 -12.08 60.74 -168.81
C ASP A 235 -10.56 60.85 -169.00
N TYR A 236 -10.15 60.64 -170.25
CA TYR A 236 -8.82 60.98 -170.76
C TYR A 236 -8.89 62.42 -171.29
N HIS A 237 -7.72 62.99 -171.53
CA HIS A 237 -7.46 64.28 -172.17
C HIS A 237 -8.35 64.60 -173.40
N ASP A 238 -8.28 65.88 -173.82
CA ASP A 238 -8.49 66.31 -175.23
C ASP A 238 -8.26 65.20 -176.26
#